data_AF-K1S9Z1-F1
#
_entry.id   AF-K1S9Z1-F1
#
_cell.length_a   1.000
_cell.length_b   1.000
_cell.length_c   1.000
_cell.angle_alpha   90.00
_cell.angle_beta   90.00
_cell.angle_gamma   90.00
#
_symmetry.space_group_name_H-M   'P 1'
#
loop_
_entity.id
_entity.type
_entity.pdbx_description
1 polymer ?
#
loop_
_entity_poly.entity_id
_entity_poly.type
_entity_poly.pdbx_seq_one_letter_code
_entity_poly.pdbx_strand_id
1 'polypeptide(L)'
;MLPQPADKLDNNMDEIYDNEILIDVQTLNIDSASFTQISNQAGGDKAKIAEIMLDIVEKQGKHRNPVTGSGGMLLGTVEKIGDALVGKTDLKVGDKIATLVSLSLTPLRIDKIKEIRPDVDQVDIDGKAIL
;
A
#
# COMPACT_ATOMS: atom_id res chain seq x y z
N MET A 1 10.69 -13.72 -11.02
CA MET A 1 10.45 -13.70 -9.55
C MET A 1 9.63 -12.45 -9.24
N LEU A 2 8.73 -12.51 -8.26
CA LEU A 2 7.96 -11.34 -7.80
C LEU A 2 8.84 -10.45 -6.90
N PRO A 3 8.51 -9.15 -6.74
CA PRO A 3 9.34 -8.20 -5.99
C PRO A 3 9.29 -8.35 -4.46
N GLN A 4 8.56 -9.33 -3.91
CA GLN A 4 8.51 -9.57 -2.46
C GLN A 4 9.88 -9.61 -1.77
N PRO A 5 10.88 -10.37 -2.28
CA PRO A 5 12.18 -10.49 -1.62
C PRO A 5 13.03 -9.23 -1.68
N ALA A 6 12.69 -8.26 -2.55
CA ALA A 6 13.42 -7.00 -2.62
C ALA A 6 13.28 -6.25 -1.29
N ASP A 7 14.39 -5.71 -0.80
CA ASP A 7 14.41 -4.91 0.43
C ASP A 7 13.78 -3.54 0.22
N LYS A 8 13.94 -2.96 -0.98
CA LYS A 8 13.31 -1.71 -1.37
C LYS A 8 12.76 -1.79 -2.79
N LEU A 9 11.58 -1.22 -2.99
CA LEU A 9 11.02 -0.92 -4.32
C LEU A 9 11.09 0.57 -4.58
N ASP A 10 11.22 0.92 -5.85
CA ASP A 10 10.97 2.30 -6.26
C ASP A 10 9.47 2.57 -6.12
N ASN A 11 9.13 3.62 -5.38
CA ASN A 11 7.78 4.10 -5.15
C ASN A 11 7.63 5.57 -5.54
N ASN A 12 8.50 6.06 -6.42
CA ASN A 12 8.27 7.30 -7.13
C ASN A 12 7.01 7.16 -8.00
N MET A 13 6.08 8.10 -7.86
CA MET A 13 4.81 8.13 -8.59
C MET A 13 4.68 9.37 -9.48
N ASP A 14 5.78 10.12 -9.65
CA ASP A 14 5.82 11.30 -10.52
C ASP A 14 5.94 10.89 -12.00
N GLU A 15 6.50 9.70 -12.26
CA GLU A 15 6.58 9.05 -13.56
C GLU A 15 5.85 7.70 -13.50
N ILE A 16 4.99 7.43 -14.50
CA ILE A 16 4.20 6.20 -14.61
C ILE A 16 4.55 5.55 -15.94
N TYR A 17 4.95 4.28 -15.92
CA TYR A 17 5.29 3.54 -17.12
C TYR A 17 4.04 3.11 -17.91
N ASP A 18 4.23 2.81 -19.19
CA ASP A 18 3.14 2.46 -20.12
C ASP A 18 2.43 1.15 -19.76
N ASN A 19 3.05 0.31 -18.94
CA ASN A 19 2.55 -0.96 -18.48
C ASN A 19 2.12 -0.97 -16.99
N GLU A 20 1.87 0.20 -16.41
CA GLU A 20 1.49 0.35 -15.00
C GLU A 20 0.09 0.92 -14.83
N ILE A 21 -0.52 0.62 -13.68
CA ILE A 21 -1.80 1.21 -13.26
C ILE A 21 -1.57 1.99 -11.96
N LEU A 22 -1.78 3.30 -12.01
CA LEU A 22 -1.73 4.18 -10.85
C LEU A 22 -3.04 4.13 -10.10
N ILE A 23 -2.96 3.86 -8.80
CA ILE A 23 -4.08 3.79 -7.89
C ILE A 23 -4.02 4.96 -6.91
N ASP A 24 -5.12 5.71 -6.82
CA ASP A 24 -5.40 6.58 -5.69
C ASP A 24 -5.84 5.70 -4.51
N VAL A 25 -5.06 5.64 -3.44
CA VAL A 25 -5.29 4.71 -2.33
C VAL A 25 -6.08 5.40 -1.22
N GLN A 26 -7.22 4.80 -0.84
CA GLN A 26 -8.05 5.33 0.25
C GLN A 26 -7.78 4.60 1.58
N THR A 27 -7.63 3.28 1.55
CA THR A 27 -7.49 2.46 2.76
C THR A 27 -6.48 1.35 2.55
N LEU A 28 -5.60 1.15 3.52
CA LEU A 28 -4.77 -0.03 3.66
C LEU A 28 -5.47 -0.99 4.63
N ASN A 29 -5.71 -2.22 4.19
CA ASN A 29 -6.16 -3.32 5.02
C ASN A 29 -4.94 -4.14 5.42
N ILE A 30 -4.36 -3.82 6.58
CA ILE A 30 -3.11 -4.41 7.05
C ILE A 30 -3.36 -5.86 7.47
N ASP A 31 -2.41 -6.74 7.17
CA ASP A 31 -2.47 -8.12 7.67
C ASP A 31 -2.55 -8.13 9.21
N SER A 32 -3.47 -8.92 9.78
CA SER A 32 -3.77 -8.88 11.22
C SER A 32 -2.56 -9.20 12.11
N ALA A 33 -1.68 -10.11 11.69
CA ALA A 33 -0.45 -10.42 12.43
C ALA A 33 0.51 -9.22 12.40
N SER A 34 0.64 -8.56 11.25
CA SER A 34 1.41 -7.32 11.11
C SER A 34 0.84 -6.19 11.97
N PHE A 35 -0.47 -5.95 11.91
CA PHE A 35 -1.10 -4.86 12.65
C PHE A 35 -0.99 -5.09 14.17
N THR A 36 -1.25 -6.31 14.63
CA THR A 36 -1.08 -6.69 16.03
C THR A 36 0.35 -6.45 16.51
N GLN A 37 1.35 -6.85 15.71
CA GLN A 37 2.75 -6.65 16.06
C GLN A 37 3.12 -5.16 16.15
N ILE A 38 2.72 -4.36 15.17
CA ILE A 38 2.98 -2.90 15.15
C ILE A 38 2.27 -2.22 16.32
N SER A 39 1.01 -2.57 16.57
CA SER A 39 0.21 -2.01 17.68
C SER A 39 0.84 -2.33 19.04
N ASN A 40 1.32 -3.57 19.23
CA ASN A 40 2.04 -3.95 20.45
C ASN A 40 3.36 -3.17 20.59
N GLN A 41 4.14 -3.01 19.52
CA GLN A 41 5.36 -2.21 19.52
C GLN A 41 5.09 -0.74 19.85
N ALA A 42 3.96 -0.20 19.38
CA ALA A 42 3.50 1.15 19.66
C ALA A 42 2.85 1.31 21.05
N GLY A 43 2.56 0.21 21.76
CA GLY A 43 1.77 0.25 23.00
C GLY A 43 0.32 0.71 22.79
N GLY A 44 -0.25 0.48 21.60
CA GLY A 44 -1.58 0.93 21.20
C GLY A 44 -1.70 2.42 20.85
N ASP A 45 -0.59 3.17 20.86
CA ASP A 45 -0.57 4.58 20.51
C ASP A 45 -0.67 4.77 18.99
N LYS A 46 -1.78 5.38 18.53
CA LYS A 46 -2.05 5.61 17.11
C LYS A 46 -0.97 6.47 16.43
N ALA A 47 -0.38 7.44 17.12
CA ALA A 47 0.68 8.27 16.55
C ALA A 47 1.94 7.44 16.27
N LYS A 48 2.31 6.57 17.22
CA LYS A 48 3.45 5.66 17.05
C LYS A 48 3.19 4.59 15.99
N ILE A 49 1.96 4.07 15.89
CA ILE A 49 1.57 3.15 14.80
C ILE A 49 1.79 3.85 13.45
N ALA A 50 1.32 5.10 13.33
CA ALA A 50 1.50 5.90 12.11
C ALA A 50 2.98 6.09 11.77
N GLU A 51 3.82 6.47 12.74
CA GLU A 51 5.26 6.61 12.57
C GLU A 51 5.92 5.31 12.09
N ILE A 52 5.60 4.17 12.70
CA ILE A 52 6.15 2.86 12.30
C ILE A 52 5.75 2.50 10.87
N MET A 53 4.48 2.71 10.49
CA MET A 53 4.01 2.40 9.14
C MET A 53 4.65 3.29 8.08
N LEU A 54 4.78 4.59 8.36
CA LEU A 54 5.47 5.53 7.47
C LEU A 54 6.94 5.15 7.29
N ASP A 55 7.64 4.81 8.39
CA ASP A 55 9.04 4.39 8.36
C ASP A 55 9.25 3.10 7.54
N ILE A 56 8.34 2.13 7.64
CA ILE A 56 8.37 0.91 6.81
C ILE A 56 8.30 1.27 5.33
N VAL A 57 7.35 2.12 4.94
CA VAL A 57 7.13 2.50 3.55
C VAL A 57 8.27 3.37 3.03
N GLU A 58 8.79 4.31 3.81
CA GLU A 58 9.93 5.15 3.44
C GLU A 58 11.19 4.30 3.16
N LYS A 59 11.45 3.31 4.03
CA LYS A 59 12.62 2.45 3.90
C LYS A 59 12.49 1.43 2.77
N GLN A 60 11.30 0.87 2.56
CA GLN A 60 11.12 -0.27 1.66
C GLN A 60 10.36 0.06 0.36
N GLY A 61 9.81 1.27 0.23
CA GLY A 61 8.94 1.66 -0.90
C GLY A 61 7.63 0.88 -0.99
N LYS A 62 7.30 0.10 0.05
CA LYS A 62 6.16 -0.81 0.12
C LYS A 62 5.84 -1.10 1.57
N HIS A 63 4.63 -1.58 1.85
CA HIS A 63 4.31 -2.01 3.21
C HIS A 63 4.62 -3.50 3.40
N ARG A 64 5.83 -3.81 3.86
CA ARG A 64 6.23 -5.15 4.33
C ARG A 64 6.74 -5.03 5.76
N ASN A 65 5.99 -5.62 6.69
CA ASN A 65 6.37 -5.67 8.08
C ASN A 65 7.69 -6.48 8.22
N PRO A 66 8.73 -5.92 8.84
CA PRO A 66 10.04 -6.57 8.94
C PRO A 66 10.06 -7.78 9.89
N VAL A 67 9.09 -7.89 10.79
CA VAL A 67 8.99 -8.98 11.78
C VAL A 67 8.18 -10.16 11.21
N THR A 68 7.02 -9.88 10.60
CA THR A 68 6.12 -10.94 10.10
C THR A 68 6.32 -11.27 8.63
N GLY A 69 6.93 -10.35 7.85
CA GLY A 69 7.04 -10.45 6.40
C GLY A 69 5.73 -10.17 5.63
N SER A 70 4.63 -9.92 6.34
CA SER A 70 3.32 -9.65 5.74
C SER A 70 3.12 -8.18 5.38
N GLY A 71 2.13 -7.91 4.51
CA GLY A 71 1.78 -6.55 4.09
C GLY A 71 0.30 -6.25 4.33
N GLY A 72 -0.56 -6.90 3.56
CA GLY A 72 -2.00 -6.62 3.55
C GLY A 72 -2.49 -6.33 2.12
N MET A 73 -3.65 -5.71 1.98
CA MET A 73 -4.23 -5.31 0.69
C MET A 73 -4.60 -3.83 0.73
N LEU A 74 -4.94 -3.24 -0.42
CA LEU A 74 -5.44 -1.87 -0.48
C LEU A 74 -6.84 -1.80 -1.09
N LEU A 75 -7.56 -0.76 -0.69
CA LEU A 75 -8.75 -0.25 -1.35
C LEU A 75 -8.39 1.07 -2.00
N GLY A 76 -8.74 1.20 -3.27
CA GLY A 76 -8.31 2.31 -4.10
C GLY A 76 -9.26 2.62 -5.23
N THR A 77 -8.95 3.68 -5.96
CA THR A 77 -9.59 4.04 -7.21
C THR A 77 -8.53 4.11 -8.30
N VAL A 78 -8.82 3.54 -9.48
CA VAL A 78 -7.91 3.63 -10.63
C VAL A 78 -7.83 5.09 -11.07
N GLU A 79 -6.64 5.67 -10.96
CA GLU A 79 -6.39 7.06 -11.34
C GLU A 79 -5.86 7.17 -12.77
N LYS A 80 -4.94 6.28 -13.15
CA LYS A 80 -4.36 6.23 -14.49
C LYS A 80 -4.05 4.79 -14.90
N ILE A 81 -4.20 4.51 -16.20
CA ILE A 81 -3.78 3.25 -16.82
C ILE A 81 -2.76 3.61 -17.89
N GLY A 82 -1.61 2.95 -17.89
CA GLY A 82 -0.58 3.11 -18.91
C GLY A 82 -1.06 2.68 -20.30
N ASP A 83 -0.58 3.36 -21.34
CA ASP A 83 -1.06 3.20 -22.71
C ASP A 83 -0.94 1.77 -23.26
N ALA A 84 0.05 1.01 -22.81
CA ALA A 84 0.23 -0.38 -23.23
C ALA A 84 -0.81 -1.35 -22.65
N LEU A 85 -1.55 -0.95 -21.61
CA LEU A 85 -2.62 -1.73 -20.98
C LEU A 85 -4.03 -1.32 -21.44
N VAL A 86 -4.18 -0.19 -22.10
CA VAL A 86 -5.49 0.29 -22.59
C VAL A 86 -6.12 -0.75 -23.52
N GLY A 87 -7.33 -1.19 -23.18
CA GLY A 87 -8.07 -2.22 -23.92
C GLY A 87 -7.55 -3.66 -23.75
N LYS A 88 -6.55 -3.89 -22.89
CA LYS A 88 -6.05 -5.24 -22.52
C LYS A 88 -6.55 -5.73 -21.16
N THR A 89 -7.24 -4.86 -20.43
CA THR A 89 -7.87 -5.14 -19.14
C THR A 89 -9.28 -4.56 -19.14
N ASP A 90 -10.15 -5.11 -18.29
CA ASP A 90 -11.50 -4.60 -18.08
C ASP A 90 -11.54 -3.35 -17.18
N LEU A 91 -10.41 -3.00 -16.55
CA LEU A 91 -10.28 -1.84 -15.67
C LEU A 91 -10.40 -0.52 -16.43
N LYS A 92 -11.03 0.46 -15.78
CA LYS A 92 -11.22 1.83 -16.27
C LYS A 92 -10.79 2.82 -15.21
N VAL A 93 -10.32 3.99 -15.66
CA VAL A 93 -10.11 5.14 -14.77
C VAL A 93 -11.42 5.47 -14.05
N GLY A 94 -11.34 5.64 -12.73
CA GLY A 94 -12.48 5.85 -11.84
C GLY A 94 -13.05 4.57 -11.21
N ASP A 95 -12.60 3.37 -11.62
CA ASP A 95 -13.05 2.13 -11.01
C ASP A 95 -12.55 2.03 -9.57
N LYS A 96 -13.45 1.64 -8.66
CA LYS A 96 -13.11 1.29 -7.29
C LYS A 96 -12.64 -0.15 -7.25
N ILE A 97 -11.47 -0.37 -6.66
CA ILE A 97 -10.84 -1.68 -6.60
C ILE A 97 -10.45 -2.08 -5.18
N ALA A 98 -10.40 -3.38 -4.96
CA ALA A 98 -9.72 -4.01 -3.85
C ALA A 98 -8.63 -4.92 -4.44
N THR A 99 -7.38 -4.76 -4.00
CA THR A 99 -6.32 -5.63 -4.52
C THR A 99 -6.41 -7.02 -3.89
N LEU A 100 -6.11 -8.06 -4.67
CA LEU A 100 -5.89 -9.42 -4.16
C LEU A 100 -4.40 -9.72 -3.94
N VAL A 101 -3.55 -8.73 -4.24
CA VAL A 101 -2.10 -8.84 -4.19
C VAL A 101 -1.59 -8.07 -2.97
N SER A 102 -0.57 -8.65 -2.33
CA SER A 102 -0.02 -8.14 -1.07
C SER A 102 0.74 -6.83 -1.23
N LEU A 103 0.52 -5.90 -0.30
CA LEU A 103 1.32 -4.69 -0.13
C LEU A 103 2.82 -4.94 0.05
N SER A 104 3.23 -6.17 0.36
CA SER A 104 4.65 -6.56 0.46
C SER A 104 5.38 -6.65 -0.89
N LEU A 105 4.64 -6.54 -2.01
CA LEU A 105 5.20 -6.42 -3.37
C LEU A 105 4.74 -5.17 -4.11
N THR A 106 3.76 -4.46 -3.60
CA THR A 106 3.15 -3.30 -4.26
C THR A 106 3.93 -2.03 -3.91
N PRO A 107 4.52 -1.32 -4.90
CA PRO A 107 5.04 0.02 -4.68
C PRO A 107 3.95 0.91 -4.07
N LEU A 108 4.26 1.55 -2.95
CA LEU A 108 3.31 2.33 -2.16
C LEU A 108 3.98 3.62 -1.70
N ARG A 109 3.28 4.74 -1.87
CA ARG A 109 3.61 6.03 -1.26
C ARG A 109 2.46 6.45 -0.35
N ILE A 110 2.78 6.82 0.89
CA ILE A 110 1.81 7.38 1.84
C ILE A 110 2.16 8.86 2.02
N ASP A 111 1.26 9.73 1.57
CA ASP A 111 1.42 11.18 1.71
C ASP A 111 0.88 11.63 3.08
N LYS A 112 -0.19 10.99 3.57
CA LYS A 112 -0.78 11.27 4.88
C LYS A 112 -1.54 10.07 5.44
N ILE A 113 -1.43 9.82 6.75
CA ILE A 113 -2.35 8.94 7.48
C ILE A 113 -3.52 9.78 8.01
N LYS A 114 -4.75 9.38 7.67
CA LYS A 114 -6.00 10.07 8.06
C LYS A 114 -6.60 9.47 9.32
N GLU A 115 -6.76 8.15 9.33
CA GLU A 115 -7.40 7.44 10.44
C GLU A 115 -6.79 6.05 10.59
N ILE A 116 -6.60 5.62 11.83
CA ILE A 116 -6.25 4.23 12.18
C ILE A 116 -7.44 3.64 12.93
N ARG A 117 -7.97 2.52 12.41
CA ARG A 117 -9.08 1.73 12.95
C ARG A 117 -8.59 0.35 13.40
N PRO A 118 -8.12 0.22 14.66
CA PRO A 118 -7.51 -1.01 15.17
C PRO A 118 -8.45 -2.21 15.28
N ASP A 119 -9.76 -1.97 15.32
CA ASP A 119 -10.81 -2.98 15.42
C ASP A 119 -11.00 -3.78 14.13
N VAL A 120 -10.53 -3.24 13.00
CA VAL A 120 -10.65 -3.85 11.68
C VAL A 120 -9.31 -3.89 10.92
N ASP A 121 -8.19 -3.62 11.60
CA ASP A 121 -6.84 -3.58 11.02
C ASP A 121 -6.70 -2.65 9.80
N GLN A 122 -7.47 -1.55 9.77
CA GLN A 122 -7.49 -0.62 8.63
C GLN A 122 -6.85 0.72 8.95
N VAL A 123 -6.18 1.27 7.94
CA VAL A 123 -5.59 2.60 7.98
C VAL A 123 -6.00 3.38 6.73
N ASP A 124 -6.73 4.46 6.93
CA ASP A 124 -7.08 5.37 5.86
C ASP A 124 -5.94 6.32 5.58
N ILE A 125 -5.61 6.50 4.30
CA ILE A 125 -4.49 7.31 3.86
C ILE A 125 -4.88 8.23 2.70
N ASP A 126 -4.10 9.28 2.53
CA ASP A 126 -3.89 9.90 1.23
C ASP A 126 -2.56 9.33 0.70
N GLY A 127 -2.59 8.66 -0.44
CA GLY A 127 -1.41 7.99 -0.98
C GLY A 127 -1.68 7.33 -2.32
N LYS A 128 -0.62 6.77 -2.90
CA LYS A 128 -0.62 6.21 -4.25
C LYS A 128 0.05 4.85 -4.28
N ALA A 129 -0.40 3.99 -5.19
CA ALA A 129 0.22 2.67 -5.43
C ALA A 129 0.27 2.33 -6.92
N ILE A 130 1.16 1.43 -7.29
CA ILE A 130 1.32 0.91 -8.66
C ILE A 130 0.95 -0.57 -8.71
N LEU A 131 0.15 -0.92 -9.71
CA LEU A 131 -0.14 -2.31 -10.10
C LEU A 131 0.44 -2.63 -11.48
#